data_AF-A0A9N9P492-F1
#
_entry.id   AF-A0A9N9P492-F1
#
_cell.length_a   1.000
_cell.length_b   1.000
_cell.length_c   1.000
_cell.angle_alpha   90.00
_cell.angle_beta   90.00
_cell.angle_gamma   90.00
#
_symmetry.space_group_name_H-M   'P 1'
#
loop_
_entity.id
_entity.type
_entity.pdbx_description
1 polymer ?
#
loop_
_entity_poly.entity_id
_entity_poly.type
_entity_poly.pdbx_seq_one_letter_code
_entity_poly.pdbx_strand_id
1 'polypeptide(L)'
;PKLKGFFEEMMNALILVKRLIKNKEKAKKQVVVYCYLLVGIRNKFANNFKLDLGLFLQSLRMSNSGINTLSNAGLSVHSKTL
;
A
#
# COMPACT_ATOMS: atom_id res chain seq x y z
N PRO A 1 -10.97 -2.75 -14.45
CA PRO A 1 -11.67 -3.47 -13.36
C PRO A 1 -12.49 -2.51 -12.47
N LYS A 2 -13.82 -2.56 -12.53
CA LYS A 2 -14.68 -1.72 -11.69
C LYS A 2 -14.85 -2.43 -10.34
N LEU A 3 -14.52 -1.77 -9.23
CA LEU A 3 -14.69 -2.25 -7.85
C LEU A 3 -16.17 -2.41 -7.42
N LYS A 4 -17.09 -2.58 -8.38
CA LYS A 4 -18.51 -2.70 -8.13
C LYS A 4 -18.76 -4.00 -7.37
N GLY A 5 -19.41 -3.93 -6.21
CA GLY A 5 -19.66 -5.10 -5.37
C GLY A 5 -18.55 -5.44 -4.37
N PHE A 6 -17.37 -4.83 -4.47
CA PHE A 6 -16.22 -5.18 -3.61
C PHE A 6 -16.53 -5.01 -2.12
N PHE A 7 -17.17 -3.91 -1.75
CA PHE A 7 -17.55 -3.66 -0.36
C PHE A 7 -18.72 -4.54 0.08
N GLU A 8 -19.70 -4.82 -0.79
CA GLU A 8 -20.77 -5.77 -0.49
C GLU A 8 -20.22 -7.19 -0.24
N GLU A 9 -19.29 -7.67 -1.08
CA GLU A 9 -18.64 -8.97 -0.90
C GLU A 9 -17.82 -9.02 0.39
N MET A 10 -17.05 -7.97 0.69
CA MET A 10 -16.27 -7.89 1.91
C MET A 10 -17.17 -7.86 3.16
N MET A 11 -18.26 -7.09 3.12
CA MET A 11 -19.25 -7.06 4.19
C MET A 11 -19.92 -8.42 4.36
N ASN A 12 -20.32 -9.07 3.28
CA ASN A 12 -20.93 -10.40 3.30
C ASN A 12 -19.96 -11.45 3.86
N ALA A 13 -18.69 -11.44 3.46
CA ALA A 13 -17.66 -12.32 4.00
C ALA A 13 -17.48 -12.12 5.51
N LEU A 14 -17.39 -10.86 5.98
CA LEU A 14 -17.23 -10.57 7.40
C LEU A 14 -18.48 -10.89 8.22
N ILE A 15 -19.67 -10.70 7.66
CA ILE A 15 -20.94 -11.08 8.28
C ILE A 15 -21.08 -12.61 8.34
N LEU A 16 -20.65 -13.33 7.32
CA LEU A 16 -20.63 -14.79 7.29
C LEU A 16 -19.69 -15.34 8.38
N VAL A 17 -18.48 -14.77 8.49
CA VAL A 17 -17.51 -15.09 9.56
C VAL A 17 -18.05 -14.74 10.94
N LYS A 18 -18.80 -13.63 11.07
CA LYS A 18 -19.39 -13.16 12.33
C LYS A 18 -20.81 -13.68 12.60
N ARG A 19 -21.35 -14.62 11.82
CA ARG A 19 -22.67 -15.21 12.13
C ARG A 19 -22.72 -15.88 13.51
N LEU A 20 -21.56 -16.14 14.13
CA LEU A 20 -21.40 -16.53 15.54
C LEU A 20 -21.66 -15.41 16.56
N ILE A 21 -21.49 -14.12 16.23
CA ILE A 21 -21.67 -12.97 17.14
C ILE A 21 -22.17 -11.74 16.33
N LYS A 22 -23.49 -11.62 16.17
CA LYS A 22 -24.15 -10.62 15.31
C LYS A 22 -23.91 -9.17 15.79
N ASN A 23 -23.10 -8.39 15.07
CA ASN A 23 -23.14 -6.93 15.12
C ASN A 23 -22.69 -6.29 13.78
N LYS A 24 -23.65 -5.77 12.99
CA LYS A 24 -23.43 -5.13 11.68
C LYS A 24 -22.51 -3.90 11.77
N GLU A 25 -22.58 -3.14 12.86
CA GLU A 25 -21.69 -1.99 13.08
C GLU A 25 -20.24 -2.43 13.32
N LYS A 26 -20.02 -3.55 14.02
CA LYS A 26 -18.68 -4.14 14.17
C LYS A 26 -18.12 -4.60 12.82
N ALA A 27 -18.96 -5.07 11.89
CA ALA A 27 -18.53 -5.47 10.55
C ALA A 27 -18.11 -4.25 9.72
N LYS A 28 -18.91 -3.18 9.72
CA LYS A 28 -18.56 -1.91 9.07
C LYS A 28 -17.21 -1.36 9.56
N LYS A 29 -17.00 -1.29 10.88
CA LYS A 29 -15.71 -0.84 11.47
C LYS A 29 -14.52 -1.68 10.98
N GLN A 30 -14.70 -2.99 10.84
CA GLN A 30 -13.63 -3.86 10.33
C GLN A 30 -13.35 -3.64 8.84
N VAL A 31 -14.37 -3.45 8.00
CA VAL A 31 -14.15 -3.08 6.59
C VAL A 31 -13.29 -1.84 6.48
N VAL A 32 -13.59 -0.80 7.26
CA VAL A 32 -12.78 0.42 7.30
C VAL A 32 -11.33 0.13 7.70
N VAL A 33 -11.10 -0.68 8.74
CA VAL A 33 -9.74 -1.11 9.15
C VAL A 33 -9.02 -1.85 8.02
N TYR A 34 -9.69 -2.76 7.31
CA TYR A 34 -9.09 -3.46 6.17
C TYR A 34 -8.73 -2.50 5.03
N CYS A 35 -9.56 -1.50 4.75
CA CYS A 35 -9.23 -0.47 3.76
C CYS A 35 -7.98 0.31 4.16
N TYR A 36 -7.88 0.74 5.43
CA TYR A 36 -6.68 1.40 5.93
C TYR A 36 -5.44 0.51 5.83
N LEU A 37 -5.58 -0.78 6.14
CA LEU A 37 -4.48 -1.74 6.03
C LEU A 37 -4.03 -1.89 4.57
N LEU A 38 -4.96 -2.07 3.62
CA LEU A 38 -4.65 -2.19 2.19
C LEU A 38 -3.96 -0.93 1.66
N VAL A 39 -4.44 0.26 2.06
CA VAL A 39 -3.81 1.54 1.71
C VAL A 39 -2.42 1.64 2.34
N GLY A 40 -2.26 1.26 3.61
CA GLY A 40 -0.97 1.25 4.28
C GLY A 40 0.04 0.32 3.61
N ILE A 41 -0.37 -0.90 3.25
CA ILE A 41 0.44 -1.86 2.50
C ILE A 41 0.84 -1.27 1.15
N ARG A 42 -0.13 -0.74 0.39
CA ARG A 42 0.14 -0.10 -0.90
C ARG A 42 1.13 1.06 -0.75
N ASN A 43 0.96 1.91 0.25
CA ASN A 43 1.84 3.04 0.51
C ASN A 43 3.25 2.58 0.90
N LYS A 44 3.38 1.50 1.70
CA LYS A 44 4.67 0.89 2.02
C LYS A 44 5.38 0.39 0.76
N PHE A 45 4.69 -0.33 -0.12
CA PHE A 45 5.28 -0.80 -1.39
C PHE A 45 5.52 0.32 -2.40
N ALA A 46 4.66 1.35 -2.45
CA ALA A 46 4.80 2.45 -3.40
C ALA A 46 5.87 3.46 -2.99
N ASN A 47 6.03 3.73 -1.69
CA ASN A 47 6.89 4.78 -1.18
C ASN A 47 8.14 4.23 -0.48
N ASN A 48 7.97 3.29 0.47
CA ASN A 48 9.12 2.81 1.25
C ASN A 48 10.06 1.97 0.37
N PHE A 49 9.54 1.13 -0.53
CA PHE A 49 10.42 0.37 -1.45
C PHE A 49 11.29 1.28 -2.33
N LYS A 50 10.73 2.38 -2.84
CA LYS A 50 11.49 3.34 -3.65
C LYS A 50 12.57 4.05 -2.86
N LEU A 51 12.30 4.34 -1.59
CA LEU A 51 13.26 4.91 -0.64
C LEU A 51 14.38 3.91 -0.32
N ASP A 52 14.02 2.68 0.04
CA ASP A 52 14.96 1.60 0.35
C ASP A 52 15.87 1.31 -0.85
N LEU A 53 15.31 1.26 -2.06
CA LEU A 53 16.08 1.10 -3.29
C LEU A 53 17.02 2.31 -3.52
N GLY A 54 16.53 3.54 -3.32
CA GLY A 54 17.37 4.73 -3.47
C GLY A 54 18.55 4.75 -2.49
N LEU A 55 18.33 4.41 -1.22
CA LEU A 55 19.38 4.28 -0.21
C LEU A 55 20.38 3.17 -0.55
N PHE A 56 19.91 2.03 -1.06
CA PHE A 56 20.77 0.95 -1.55
C PHE A 56 21.63 1.39 -2.74
N LEU A 57 21.07 2.13 -3.69
CA LEU A 57 21.85 2.65 -4.83
C LEU A 57 22.87 3.70 -4.39
N GLN A 58 22.53 4.53 -3.40
CA GLN A 58 23.45 5.47 -2.80
C GLN A 58 24.60 4.76 -2.07
N SER A 59 24.34 3.66 -1.37
CA SER A 59 25.38 2.87 -0.69
C SER A 59 26.32 2.19 -1.70
N LEU A 60 25.82 1.82 -2.88
CA LEU A 60 26.62 1.38 -4.04
C LEU A 60 27.39 2.52 -4.72
N ARG A 61 27.34 3.75 -4.19
CA ARG A 61 27.97 4.97 -4.74
C ARG A 61 27.51 5.28 -6.17
N MET A 62 26.27 4.89 -6.50
CA MET A 62 25.70 5.24 -7.80
C MET A 62 25.60 6.76 -7.92
N SER A 63 25.88 7.29 -9.12
CA SER A 63 25.87 8.74 -9.33
C SER A 63 24.47 9.33 -9.11
N ASN A 64 24.39 10.57 -8.62
CA ASN A 64 23.12 11.29 -8.47
C ASN A 64 22.33 11.34 -9.79
N SER A 65 23.03 11.46 -10.92
CA SER A 65 22.41 11.38 -12.25
C SER A 65 21.76 10.02 -12.50
N GLY A 66 22.45 8.91 -12.18
CA GLY A 66 21.88 7.57 -12.30
C GLY A 66 20.67 7.35 -11.40
N ILE A 67 20.74 7.80 -10.14
CA ILE A 67 19.63 7.70 -9.19
C ILE A 67 18.42 8.52 -9.70
N ASN A 68 18.68 9.72 -10.22
CA ASN A 68 17.62 10.56 -10.80
C ASN A 68 16.99 9.93 -12.05
N THR A 69 17.77 9.24 -12.89
CA THR A 69 17.24 8.48 -14.03
C THR A 69 16.27 7.39 -13.58
N LEU A 70 16.63 6.59 -12.58
CA LEU A 70 15.73 5.58 -12.02
C LEU A 70 14.52 6.19 -11.32
N SER A 71 14.68 7.36 -10.70
CA SER A 71 13.58 8.11 -10.12
C SER A 71 12.59 8.61 -11.16
N ASN A 72 13.08 9.15 -12.27
CA ASN A 72 12.26 9.58 -13.40
C ASN A 72 11.54 8.41 -14.08
N ALA A 73 12.13 7.21 -14.06
CA ALA A 73 11.49 5.96 -14.48
C ALA A 73 10.45 5.43 -13.46
N GLY A 74 10.30 6.08 -12.30
CA GLY A 74 9.35 5.71 -11.26
C GLY A 74 9.81 4.57 -10.33
N LEU A 75 11.07 4.13 -10.44
CA LEU A 75 11.62 2.98 -9.71
C LEU A 75 12.24 3.37 -8.36
N SER A 76 12.82 4.56 -8.26
CA SER A 76 13.53 5.05 -7.06
C SER A 76 12.98 6.41 -6.61
N VAL A 77 13.40 6.87 -5.44
CA VAL A 77 13.30 8.29 -5.05
C VAL A 77 14.40 9.12 -5.72
N HIS A 78 14.18 10.44 -5.77
CA HIS A 78 15.14 11.38 -6.35
C HIS A 78 16.35 11.52 -5.43
N SER A 79 17.55 11.76 -5.97
CA SER A 79 18.76 11.91 -5.14
C SER A 79 18.67 13.05 -4.13
N LYS A 80 17.86 14.07 -4.39
CA LYS A 80 17.57 15.17 -3.46
C LYS A 80 16.70 14.77 -2.26
N THR A 81 16.06 13.60 -2.32
CA THR A 81 15.16 13.06 -1.29
C THR A 81 15.86 11.99 -0.43
N LEU A 82 17.08 11.59 -0.82
CA LEU A 82 17.94 10.64 -0.09
C LEU A 82 18.79 11.36 0.96
#